data_AF-A0A0G1MZP6-F1
#
_entry.id   AF-A0A0G1MZP6-F1
#
_cell.length_a   1.000
_cell.length_b   1.000
_cell.length_c   1.000
_cell.angle_alpha   90.00
_cell.angle_beta   90.00
_cell.angle_gamma   90.00
#
_symmetry.space_group_name_H-M   'P 1'
#
loop_
_entity.id
_entity.type
_entity.pdbx_description
1 polymer ?
#
loop_
_entity_poly.entity_id
_entity_poly.type
_entity_poly.pdbx_seq_one_letter_code
_entity_poly.pdbx_strand_id
1 'polypeptide(L)'
;MVQKGKVERGTKMARKGGYPTVNIHYDDPEILAGTYAGKVTVDNTEYRAAVYVNQEREVLEAHLLDISLDLYGKEITVVLLERLVEAKEFRG
;
A
#
# COMPACT_ATOMS: atom_id res chain seq x y z
N MET A 1 -12.29 1.38 3.65
CA MET A 1 -11.64 1.72 4.93
C MET A 1 -10.59 2.80 4.68
N VAL A 2 -10.39 3.75 5.59
CA VAL A 2 -9.49 4.90 5.38
C VAL A 2 -8.43 4.94 6.46
N GLN A 3 -7.16 4.98 6.05
CA GLN A 3 -6.01 5.02 6.95
C GLN A 3 -5.11 6.19 6.60
N LYS A 4 -4.54 6.85 7.62
CA LYS A 4 -3.64 8.00 7.44
C LYS A 4 -2.31 7.69 8.11
N GLY A 5 -1.22 8.10 7.47
CA GLY A 5 0.09 7.89 8.04
C GLY A 5 1.18 8.61 7.28
N LYS A 6 2.33 8.70 7.94
CA LYS A 6 3.55 9.19 7.32
C LYS A 6 4.20 8.07 6.53
N VAL A 7 4.63 8.37 5.31
CA VAL A 7 5.27 7.39 4.45
C VAL A 7 6.63 7.00 5.01
N GLU A 8 6.80 5.70 5.25
CA GLU A 8 8.05 5.10 5.70
C GLU A 8 8.76 4.36 4.57
N ARG A 9 10.07 4.18 4.76
CA ARG A 9 10.88 3.36 3.86
C ARG A 9 10.70 1.89 4.22
N GLY A 10 10.24 1.10 3.26
CA GLY A 10 10.32 -0.37 3.34
C GLY A 10 11.76 -0.87 3.45
N THR A 11 11.92 -2.16 3.79
CA THR A 11 13.24 -2.78 3.91
C THR A 11 13.95 -2.81 2.55
N LYS A 12 15.28 -2.67 2.56
CA LYS A 12 16.13 -2.51 1.36
C LYS A 12 15.96 -3.61 0.29
N MET A 13 15.36 -4.76 0.62
CA MET A 13 15.22 -5.88 -0.31
C MET A 13 14.23 -5.61 -1.46
N ALA A 14 13.16 -4.82 -1.23
CA ALA A 14 12.20 -4.44 -2.27
C ALA A 14 12.81 -3.55 -3.38
N ARG A 15 13.92 -2.85 -3.08
CA ARG A 15 14.59 -1.96 -4.04
C ARG A 15 15.25 -2.68 -5.23
N LYS A 16 15.60 -3.97 -5.09
CA LYS A 16 16.30 -4.69 -6.16
C LYS A 16 15.41 -5.10 -7.34
N GLY A 17 14.07 -4.99 -7.20
CA GLY A 17 13.08 -5.49 -8.16
C GLY A 17 12.18 -4.47 -8.87
N GLY A 18 12.22 -3.18 -8.53
CA GLY A 18 11.74 -2.13 -9.44
C GLY A 18 10.30 -1.59 -9.29
N TYR A 19 9.66 -1.68 -8.13
CA TYR A 19 8.37 -1.02 -7.90
C TYR A 19 8.40 -0.15 -6.63
N PRO A 20 8.29 1.19 -6.73
CA PRO A 20 8.20 2.04 -5.55
C PRO A 20 6.89 1.72 -4.82
N THR A 21 7.01 1.25 -3.58
CA THR A 21 5.88 1.08 -2.67
C THR A 21 5.97 2.10 -1.55
N VAL A 22 4.79 2.54 -1.14
CA VAL A 22 4.55 3.55 -0.12
C VAL A 22 4.01 2.82 1.10
N ASN A 23 4.72 2.90 2.22
CA ASN A 23 4.35 2.17 3.41
C ASN A 23 3.80 3.13 4.47
N ILE A 24 2.66 2.80 5.09
CA ILE A 24 2.17 3.47 6.29
C ILE A 24 1.79 2.45 7.34
N HIS A 25 1.98 2.81 8.61
CA HIS A 25 1.42 2.06 9.72
C HIS A 25 -0.10 2.27 9.81
N TYR A 26 -0.81 1.23 10.21
CA TYR A 26 -2.24 1.29 10.50
C TYR A 26 -2.52 0.51 11.79
N ASP A 27 -3.51 0.94 12.56
CA ASP A 27 -3.94 0.28 13.80
C ASP A 27 -5.45 0.08 13.71
N ASP A 28 -5.84 -0.95 12.97
CA ASP A 28 -7.24 -1.31 12.77
C ASP A 28 -7.35 -2.85 12.61
N PRO A 29 -7.73 -3.56 13.68
CA PRO A 29 -7.78 -5.02 13.68
C PRO A 29 -8.90 -5.60 12.80
N GLU A 30 -9.86 -4.78 12.35
CA GLU A 30 -10.94 -5.22 11.47
C GLU A 30 -10.47 -5.36 10.00
N ILE A 31 -9.31 -4.78 9.65
CA ILE A 31 -8.75 -4.89 8.30
C ILE A 31 -8.05 -6.24 8.13
N LEU A 32 -8.67 -7.11 7.32
CA LEU A 32 -8.11 -8.41 6.98
C LEU A 32 -6.89 -8.29 6.06
N ALA A 33 -5.89 -9.14 6.30
CA ALA A 33 -4.73 -9.29 5.42
C ALA A 33 -5.11 -9.63 3.96
N GLY A 34 -4.27 -9.19 3.03
CA GLY A 34 -4.39 -9.46 1.60
C GLY A 34 -4.28 -8.21 0.72
N THR A 35 -4.50 -8.39 -0.57
CA THR A 35 -4.40 -7.30 -1.55
C THR A 35 -5.75 -6.64 -1.78
N TYR A 36 -5.74 -5.32 -1.91
CA TYR A 36 -6.90 -4.48 -2.17
C TYR A 36 -6.65 -3.58 -3.36
N ALA A 37 -7.69 -3.32 -4.14
CA ALA A 37 -7.76 -2.11 -4.92
C ALA A 37 -7.89 -0.92 -3.96
N GLY A 38 -7.10 0.13 -4.18
CA GLY A 38 -7.08 1.27 -3.29
C GLY A 38 -6.67 2.56 -3.97
N LYS A 39 -6.61 3.61 -3.15
CA LYS A 39 -6.21 4.95 -3.56
C LYS A 39 -5.27 5.55 -2.53
N VAL A 40 -4.32 6.34 -2.99
CA VAL A 40 -3.42 7.15 -2.16
C VAL A 40 -3.69 8.61 -2.46
N THR A 41 -3.97 9.40 -1.43
CA THR A 41 -4.12 10.85 -1.54
C THR A 41 -2.95 11.54 -0.83
N VAL A 42 -2.30 12.47 -1.52
CA VAL A 42 -1.23 13.33 -1.00
C VAL A 42 -1.34 14.70 -1.65
N ASP A 43 -1.21 15.77 -0.87
CA ASP A 43 -1.30 17.15 -1.37
C ASP A 43 -2.55 17.41 -2.27
N ASN A 44 -3.71 16.89 -1.86
CA ASN A 44 -4.98 16.94 -2.61
C ASN A 44 -4.99 16.22 -3.97
N THR A 45 -3.95 15.45 -4.29
CA THR A 45 -3.89 14.62 -5.51
C THR A 45 -4.12 13.17 -5.17
N GLU A 46 -5.03 12.52 -5.89
CA GLU A 46 -5.39 11.11 -5.72
C GLU A 46 -4.72 10.24 -6.79
N TYR A 47 -4.16 9.12 -6.37
CA TYR A 47 -3.52 8.11 -7.22
C TYR A 47 -4.16 6.75 -6.97
N ARG A 48 -4.39 5.99 -8.05
CA ARG A 48 -4.81 4.59 -7.93
C ARG A 48 -3.65 3.74 -7.42
N ALA A 49 -3.94 2.78 -6.58
CA ALA A 49 -2.94 1.90 -6.01
C ALA A 49 -3.44 0.47 -5.84
N ALA A 50 -2.53 -0.50 -5.93
CA ALA A 50 -2.70 -1.81 -5.33
C ALA A 50 -2.14 -1.74 -3.91
N VAL A 51 -2.93 -2.12 -2.90
CA VAL A 51 -2.53 -2.01 -1.49
C VAL A 51 -2.48 -3.40 -0.87
N TYR A 52 -1.32 -3.80 -0.38
CA TYR A 52 -1.17 -5.02 0.41
C TYR A 52 -1.27 -4.70 1.90
N VAL A 53 -2.20 -5.35 2.59
CA VAL A 53 -2.37 -5.26 4.03
C VAL A 53 -1.53 -6.35 4.70
N ASN A 54 -0.47 -5.93 5.40
CA ASN A 54 0.33 -6.82 6.25
C ASN A 54 -0.10 -6.64 7.71
N GLN A 55 -0.92 -7.57 8.19
CA GLN A 55 -1.47 -7.53 9.55
C GLN A 55 -0.45 -7.90 10.63
N GLU A 56 0.55 -8.75 10.32
CA GLU A 56 1.61 -9.09 11.28
C GLU A 56 2.54 -7.91 11.58
N ARG A 57 2.72 -7.03 10.59
CA ARG A 57 3.59 -5.85 10.69
C ARG A 57 2.81 -4.55 10.91
N GLU A 58 1.48 -4.61 10.89
CA GLU A 58 0.60 -3.44 10.99
C GLU A 58 0.96 -2.37 9.94
N VAL A 59 1.24 -2.80 8.71
CA VAL A 59 1.66 -1.94 7.59
C VAL A 59 0.75 -2.13 6.37
N LEU A 60 0.37 -1.01 5.76
CA LEU A 60 -0.17 -0.96 4.41
C LEU A 60 0.96 -0.68 3.42
N GLU A 61 1.19 -1.57 2.46
CA GLU A 61 2.15 -1.39 1.37
C GLU A 61 1.38 -1.02 0.09
N ALA A 62 1.37 0.27 -0.28
CA ALA A 62 0.66 0.78 -1.45
C ALA A 62 1.60 0.95 -2.65
N HIS A 63 1.30 0.26 -3.75
CA HIS A 63 1.95 0.45 -5.03
C HIS A 63 1.09 1.35 -5.92
N LEU A 64 1.60 2.54 -6.26
CA LEU A 64 0.89 3.46 -7.16
C LEU A 64 0.91 2.91 -8.59
N LEU A 65 -0.23 2.91 -9.26
CA LEU A 65 -0.37 2.39 -10.63
C LEU A 65 0.08 3.44 -11.65
N ASP A 66 0.86 3.01 -12.64
CA ASP A 66 1.35 3.82 -13.76
C ASP A 66 2.17 5.07 -13.37
N ILE A 67 2.63 5.15 -12.12
CA ILE A 67 3.41 6.29 -11.63
C ILE A 67 4.49 5.84 -10.64
N SER A 68 5.63 6.52 -10.70
CA SER A 68 6.73 6.38 -9.75
C SER A 68 6.96 7.72 -9.06
N LEU A 69 6.55 7.83 -7.79
CA LEU A 69 6.68 9.05 -7.01
C LEU A 69 7.33 8.72 -5.66
N ASP A 70 8.35 9.49 -5.28
CA ASP A 70 8.94 9.39 -3.93
C ASP A 70 8.09 10.23 -2.96
N LEU A 71 7.33 9.52 -2.12
CA LEU A 71 6.48 10.12 -1.11
C LEU A 71 7.09 10.05 0.30
N TYR A 72 8.35 9.63 0.42
CA TYR A 72 8.99 9.42 1.72
C TYR A 72 8.87 10.64 2.64
N GLY A 73 8.40 10.39 3.87
CA GLY A 73 8.23 11.42 4.88
C GLY A 73 7.00 12.33 4.70
N LYS A 74 6.23 12.19 3.62
CA LYS A 74 4.95 12.89 3.47
C LYS A 74 3.85 12.22 4.27
N GLU A 75 2.88 13.00 4.75
CA GLU A 75 1.61 12.46 5.23
C GLU A 75 0.70 12.14 4.04
N ILE A 76 0.09 10.96 4.08
CA ILE A 76 -0.82 10.49 3.04
C ILE A 76 -2.08 9.89 3.65
N THR A 77 -3.11 9.79 2.83
CA THR A 77 -4.32 9.01 3.13
C THR A 77 -4.42 7.83 2.17
N VAL A 78 -4.56 6.62 2.70
CA VAL A 78 -4.80 5.39 1.95
C VAL A 78 -6.27 4.99 2.12
N VAL A 79 -6.94 4.71 1.01
CA VAL A 79 -8.31 4.20 1.00
C VAL A 79 -8.30 2.79 0.43
N LEU A 80 -8.70 1.81 1.25
CA LEU A 80 -8.97 0.44 0.83
C LEU A 80 -10.40 0.36 0.27
N LEU A 81 -10.55 -0.05 -0.99
CA LEU A 81 -11.83 -0.12 -1.70
C LEU A 81 -12.36 -1.55 -1.75
N GLU A 82 -11.81 -2.38 -2.63
CA GLU A 82 -12.25 -3.76 -2.85
C GLU A 82 -11.10 -4.72 -2.57
N ARG A 83 -11.35 -5.81 -1.83
CA ARG A 83 -10.36 -6.86 -1.61
C ARG A 83 -10.24 -7.72 -2.86
N LEU A 84 -9.05 -7.76 -3.44
CA LEU A 84 -8.74 -8.63 -4.57
C LEU A 84 -8.52 -10.04 -4.04
N VAL A 85 -9.34 -10.98 -4.49
CA VAL A 85 -9.19 -12.40 -4.11
C VAL A 85 -7.84 -12.90 -4.63
N GLU A 86 -7.08 -13.59 -3.78
CA GLU A 86 -5.75 -14.13 -4.13
C GLU A 86 -5.82 -14.93 -5.43
N ALA A 87 -4.96 -14.60 -6.39
CA ALA A 87 -4.78 -15.39 -7.59
C ALA A 87 -4.39 -16.82 -7.17
N LYS A 88 -5.10 -17.81 -7.72
CA LYS A 88 -4.69 -19.22 -7.72
C LYS A 88 -3.18 -19.33 -7.93
N GLU A 89 -2.53 -20.23 -7.19
CA GLU A 89 -1.17 -20.68 -7.47
C GLU A 89 -1.01 -20.91 -8.99
N PHE A 90 -0.27 -20.03 -9.68
CA PHE A 90 0.29 -20.38 -10.97
C PHE A 90 1.48 -21.31 -10.68
N ARG A 91 1.19 -22.60 -10.60
CA ARG A 91 2.21 -23.64 -10.71
C ARG A 91 2.69 -23.62 -12.15
N GLY A 92 3.84 -22.99 -12.37
CA GLY A 92 4.67 -23.22 -13.56
C GLY A 92 5.31 -24.60 -13.52
#